data_AF-A0A3D2KM66-F1
#
_entry.id   AF-A0A3D2KM66-F1
#
_cell.length_a   1.000
_cell.length_b   1.000
_cell.length_c   1.000
_cell.angle_alpha   90.00
_cell.angle_beta   90.00
_cell.angle_gamma   90.00
#
_symmetry.space_group_name_H-M   'P 1'
#
loop_
_entity.id
_entity.type
_entity.pdbx_description
1 polymer ?
#
loop_
_entity_poly.entity_id
_entity_poly.type
_entity_poly.pdbx_seq_one_letter_code
_entity_poly.pdbx_strand_id
1 'polypeptide(L)' 'YKYLLRHGQTGLSVAFDFPTLLGYDSDHERARGEVGRLGVAVDTLADMEILFDGIPLDRVSTSMTI' A
#
# COMPACT_ATOMS: atom_id res chain seq x y z
N TYR A 1 8.87 -2.76 1.62
CA TYR A 1 9.17 -4.04 0.92
C TYR A 1 10.64 -4.45 0.83
N LYS A 2 11.61 -3.53 0.77
CA LYS A 2 13.06 -3.84 0.63
C LYS A 2 13.59 -4.96 1.55
N TYR A 3 13.09 -5.05 2.80
CA TYR A 3 13.43 -6.14 3.72
C TYR A 3 13.06 -7.53 3.17
N LEU A 4 11.82 -7.73 2.72
CA LEU A 4 11.35 -9.01 2.20
C LEU A 4 12.12 -9.44 0.95
N LEU A 5 12.38 -8.48 0.04
CA LEU A 5 13.17 -8.72 -1.17
C LEU A 5 14.60 -9.19 -0.84
N ARG A 6 15.24 -8.59 0.17
CA ARG A 6 16.58 -9.04 0.63
C ARG A 6 16.59 -10.47 1.17
N HIS A 7 15.43 -10.98 1.59
CA HIS A 7 15.27 -12.36 2.07
C HIS A 7 14.72 -13.30 0.99
N GLY A 8 14.76 -12.89 -0.29
CA GLY A 8 14.44 -13.74 -1.43
C GLY A 8 12.95 -13.79 -1.80
N GLN A 9 12.10 -13.00 -1.15
CA GLN A 9 10.70 -12.88 -1.56
C GLN A 9 10.60 -12.14 -2.89
N THR A 10 9.87 -12.70 -3.85
CA THR A 10 9.68 -12.13 -5.20
C THR A 10 8.23 -11.73 -5.50
N GLY A 11 7.28 -12.17 -4.67
CA GLY A 11 5.89 -11.74 -4.71
C GLY A 11 5.57 -10.82 -3.54
N LEU A 12 5.14 -9.60 -3.82
CA LEU A 12 4.72 -8.61 -2.82
C LEU A 12 3.21 -8.57 -2.75
N SER A 13 2.67 -8.54 -1.53
CA SER A 13 1.25 -8.34 -1.28
C SER A 13 1.03 -6.98 -0.62
N VAL A 14 0.08 -6.22 -1.13
CA VAL A 14 -0.37 -4.95 -0.55
C VAL A 14 -1.75 -5.17 0.07
N ALA A 15 -1.87 -4.85 1.36
CA ALA A 15 -3.13 -4.72 2.05
C ALA A 15 -3.36 -3.24 2.33
N PHE A 16 -4.51 -2.71 1.91
CA PHE A 16 -4.88 -1.31 2.12
C PHE A 16 -5.70 -1.15 3.40
N ASP A 17 -5.74 0.06 3.92
CA ASP A 17 -6.62 0.39 5.04
C ASP A 17 -8.09 0.53 4.62
N PHE A 18 -8.99 0.60 5.61
CA PHE A 18 -10.43 0.71 5.36
C PHE A 18 -10.82 1.93 4.52
N PRO A 19 -10.30 3.15 4.78
CA PRO A 19 -10.58 4.32 3.94
C PRO A 19 -10.25 4.09 2.47
N THR A 20 -9.06 3.58 2.16
CA THR A 20 -8.62 3.30 0.78
C THR A 20 -9.53 2.26 0.12
N LEU A 21 -9.89 1.18 0.83
CA LEU A 21 -10.79 0.13 0.33
C LEU A 21 -12.21 0.66 0.05
N LEU A 22 -12.64 1.68 0.77
CA LEU A 22 -13.96 2.30 0.62
C LEU A 22 -13.96 3.53 -0.31
N GLY A 23 -12.79 3.92 -0.83
CA GLY A 23 -12.62 5.08 -1.71
C GLY A 23 -12.75 6.43 -1.00
N TYR A 24 -12.37 6.51 0.28
CA TYR A 24 -12.27 7.78 1.01
C TYR A 24 -10.82 8.23 1.14
N ASP A 25 -10.59 9.53 0.90
CA ASP A 25 -9.34 10.18 1.29
C ASP A 25 -9.17 10.15 2.80
N SER A 26 -7.92 10.14 3.26
CA SER A 26 -7.56 10.03 4.67
C SER A 26 -8.08 11.18 5.55
N ASP A 27 -8.40 12.34 4.97
CA ASP A 27 -8.97 13.48 5.69
C ASP A 27 -10.51 13.47 5.77
N HIS A 28 -11.16 12.53 5.08
CA HIS A 28 -12.61 12.40 5.09
C HIS A 28 -13.14 12.05 6.49
N GLU A 29 -14.25 12.66 6.91
CA GLU A 29 -14.79 12.49 8.27
C GLU A 29 -15.03 11.01 8.65
N ARG A 30 -15.43 10.18 7.67
CA ARG A 30 -15.67 8.74 7.85
C ARG A 30 -14.38 7.90 7.90
N ALA A 31 -13.24 8.44 7.49
CA ALA A 31 -11.95 7.76 7.53
C ALA A 31 -11.29 7.83 8.92
N ARG A 32 -11.73 8.77 9.77
CA ARG A 32 -11.12 9.06 11.06
C ARG A 32 -11.04 7.82 11.96
N GLY A 33 -9.81 7.47 12.34
CA GLY A 33 -9.51 6.33 13.23
C GLY A 33 -9.19 5.03 12.50
N GLU A 34 -9.41 4.96 11.19
CA GLU A 34 -9.14 3.78 10.36
C GLU A 34 -7.94 3.95 9.42
N VAL A 35 -7.49 5.18 9.18
CA VAL A 35 -6.30 5.50 8.36
C VAL A 35 -5.07 4.76 8.89
N GLY A 36 -4.46 3.94 8.03
CA GLY A 36 -3.24 3.18 8.33
C GLY A 36 -3.38 2.05 9.36
N ARG A 37 -4.60 1.72 9.80
CA ARG A 37 -4.82 0.80 10.93
C ARG A 37 -4.62 -0.67 10.57
N LEU A 38 -5.14 -1.11 9.42
CA LEU A 38 -5.09 -2.50 8.95
C LEU A 38 -4.21 -2.71 7.72
N GLY A 39 -3.72 -1.62 7.13
CA GLY A 39 -2.99 -1.64 5.88
C GLY A 39 -2.38 -0.28 5.59
N VAL A 40 -1.87 -0.11 4.37
CA VAL A 40 -1.33 1.17 3.91
C VAL A 40 -2.46 2.09 3.47
N ALA A 41 -2.38 3.36 3.85
CA ALA A 41 -3.24 4.43 3.34
C ALA A 41 -2.71 4.89 1.98
N VAL A 42 -3.59 5.00 0.99
CA VAL A 42 -3.25 5.52 -0.35
C VAL A 42 -4.35 6.47 -0.80
N ASP A 43 -4.05 7.77 -0.78
CA ASP A 43 -4.97 8.82 -1.23
C ASP A 43 -4.63 9.24 -2.67
N THR A 44 -3.34 9.21 -3.01
CA THR A 44 -2.82 9.74 -4.28
C THR A 44 -1.76 8.84 -4.91
N LEU A 45 -1.37 9.17 -6.14
CA LEU A 45 -0.24 8.51 -6.80
C LEU A 45 1.07 8.65 -6.00
N ALA A 46 1.28 9.76 -5.30
CA ALA A 46 2.50 10.00 -4.53
C ALA A 46 2.70 8.95 -3.43
N ASP A 47 1.61 8.46 -2.83
CA ASP A 47 1.67 7.41 -1.81
C ASP A 47 2.14 6.08 -2.40
N MET A 48 1.69 5.76 -3.63
CA MET A 48 2.14 4.59 -4.37
C MET A 48 3.61 4.70 -4.81
N GLU A 49 4.05 5.88 -5.21
CA GLU A 49 5.45 6.16 -5.53
C GLU A 49 6.35 5.93 -4.31
N ILE A 50 5.91 6.36 -3.13
CA ILE A 50 6.62 6.11 -1.87
C ILE A 50 6.59 4.63 -1.51
N LEU A 51 5.44 3.97 -1.62
CA LEU A 51 5.26 2.55 -1.28
C LEU A 51 6.21 1.65 -2.08
N PHE A 52 6.40 1.96 -3.35
CA PHE A 52 7.23 1.20 -4.29
C PHE A 52 8.60 1.83 -4.58
N ASP A 53 9.00 2.86 -3.84
CA ASP A 53 10.33 3.48 -4.01
C ASP A 53 11.44 2.43 -3.92
N GLY A 54 12.28 2.36 -4.95
CA GLY A 54 13.40 1.43 -5.06
C GLY A 54 13.00 -0.05 -5.15
N ILE A 55 11.75 -0.37 -5.51
CA ILE A 55 11.28 -1.72 -5.80
C ILE A 55 11.33 -1.94 -7.32
N PRO A 56 12.06 -2.96 -7.83
CA PRO A 56 12.12 -3.25 -9.27
C PRO A 56 10.83 -3.94 -9.72
N LEU A 57 9.78 -3.15 -10.00
CA LEU A 57 8.45 -3.63 -10.38
C LEU A 57 8.44 -4.49 -11.65
N ASP A 58 9.47 -4.39 -12.50
CA ASP A 58 9.69 -5.25 -13.67
C ASP A 58 10.11 -6.68 -13.32
N ARG A 59 10.52 -6.94 -12.06
CA ARG A 59 11.11 -8.23 -11.63
C ARG A 59 10.36 -8.91 -10.49
N VAL A 60 9.37 -8.23 -9.90
CA VAL A 60 8.59 -8.74 -8.78
C VAL A 60 7.13 -8.76 -9.17
N SER A 61 6.38 -9.75 -8.67
CA SER A 61 4.93 -9.74 -8.83
C SER A 61 4.30 -8.95 -7.68
N THR A 62 3.26 -8.18 -7.98
CA THR A 62 2.48 -7.45 -6.99
C THR A 62 1.05 -7.95 -7.00
N SER A 63 0.56 -8.39 -5.85
CA SER A 63 -0.85 -8.65 -5.59
C SER A 63 -1.39 -7.54 -4.71
N MET A 64 -2.59 -7.07 -5.02
CA MET A 64 -3.24 -5.97 -4.31
C MET A 64 -4.61 -6.45 -3.87
N THR A 65 -4.86 -6.45 -2.56
CA THR A 65 -6.19 -6.71 -2.01
C THR A 65 -6.92 -5.39 -1.90
N ILE A 66 -7.64 -5.02 -2.97
CA ILE A 66 -8.42 -3.78 -3.10
C ILE A 66 -9.91 -4.10 -3.17
#